data_AF-A0A833E0E2-F1
#
_entry.id   AF-A0A833E0E2-F1
#
_cell.length_a   1.000
_cell.length_b   1.000
_cell.length_c   1.000
_cell.angle_alpha   90.00
_cell.angle_beta   90.00
_cell.angle_gamma   90.00
#
_symmetry.space_group_name_H-M   'P 1'
#
loop_
_entity.id
_entity.type
_entity.pdbx_description
1 polymer ?
#
loop_
_entity_poly.entity_id
_entity_poly.type
_entity_poly.pdbx_seq_one_letter_code
_entity_poly.pdbx_strand_id
1 'polypeptide(L)'
;MAAARLQKLEGKIVLPGEPLATIEEFLPEEGVYVDNGIIRAAIYGKVKIDIRNKRIRVEPLKSAVKVPRRGEVYYGVVSGIVREDLALIKLVFDAQMERLSGTFTGVLHLSQASDRRIESLYQVVRLGDFVRVQVISEYPLLLTIKQPQLGVVMAFCSNCGDILYRK
;
A
#
# COMPACT_ATOMS: atom_id res chain seq x y z
N MET A 1 -32.07 17.62 22.34
CA MET A 1 -30.75 17.48 23.00
C MET A 1 -29.80 16.53 22.25
N ALA A 2 -30.26 15.42 21.65
CA ALA A 2 -29.40 14.49 20.90
C ALA A 2 -28.68 15.10 19.69
N ALA A 3 -29.38 15.90 18.87
CA ALA A 3 -28.80 16.52 17.66
C ALA A 3 -27.64 17.50 17.94
N ALA A 4 -27.70 18.26 19.04
CA ALA A 4 -26.65 19.21 19.43
C ALA A 4 -25.37 18.49 19.94
N ARG A 5 -25.51 17.28 20.46
CA ARG A 5 -24.38 16.42 20.86
C ARG A 5 -23.69 15.82 19.64
N LEU A 6 -24.45 15.46 18.61
CA LEU A 6 -23.96 14.85 17.37
C LEU A 6 -23.15 15.83 16.50
N GLN A 7 -23.59 17.10 16.39
CA GLN A 7 -22.79 18.15 15.72
C GLN A 7 -21.45 18.42 16.42
N LYS A 8 -21.36 18.12 17.72
CA LYS A 8 -20.11 18.22 18.50
C LYS A 8 -19.19 17.01 18.33
N LEU A 9 -19.73 15.86 17.94
CA LEU A 9 -19.00 14.62 17.70
C LEU A 9 -18.40 14.58 16.29
N GLU A 10 -19.08 15.17 15.30
CA GLU A 10 -18.56 15.24 13.95
C GLU A 10 -17.22 16.00 13.92
N GLY A 11 -16.18 15.31 13.45
CA GLY A 11 -14.84 15.87 13.38
C GLY A 11 -14.05 15.86 14.69
N LYS A 12 -14.58 15.31 15.79
CA LYS A 12 -13.84 15.10 17.03
C LYS A 12 -12.75 14.03 16.84
N ILE A 13 -11.57 14.26 17.40
CA ILE A 13 -10.53 13.24 17.51
C ILE A 13 -10.83 12.35 18.71
N VAL A 14 -10.76 11.04 18.52
CA VAL A 14 -11.12 10.02 19.52
C VAL A 14 -10.02 8.97 19.67
N LEU A 15 -9.89 8.43 20.87
CA LEU A 15 -9.03 7.29 21.20
C LEU A 15 -9.80 5.96 21.12
N PRO A 16 -9.10 4.83 20.86
CA PRO A 16 -9.72 3.51 20.91
C PRO A 16 -10.43 3.27 22.26
N GLY A 17 -11.65 2.75 22.21
CA GLY A 17 -12.53 2.50 23.36
C GLY A 17 -13.46 3.65 23.74
N GLU A 18 -13.25 4.87 23.22
CA GLU A 18 -14.16 6.00 23.47
C GLU A 18 -15.58 5.68 22.97
N PRO A 19 -16.62 5.90 23.80
CA PRO A 19 -18.01 5.72 23.40
C PRO A 19 -18.47 6.86 22.48
N LEU A 20 -19.07 6.50 21.35
CA LEU A 20 -19.50 7.45 20.32
C LEU A 20 -21.01 7.63 20.31
N ALA A 21 -21.74 6.54 20.12
CA ALA A 21 -23.19 6.51 19.96
C ALA A 21 -23.74 5.13 20.36
N THR A 22 -25.05 4.94 20.33
CA THR A 22 -25.67 3.61 20.48
C THR A 22 -26.03 3.02 19.11
N ILE A 23 -26.15 1.69 19.05
CA ILE A 23 -26.53 0.98 17.82
C ILE A 23 -27.96 1.31 17.35
N GLU A 24 -28.79 1.87 18.22
CA GLU A 24 -30.15 2.32 17.92
C GLU A 24 -30.14 3.65 17.14
N GLU A 25 -29.10 4.46 17.32
CA GLU A 25 -28.97 5.76 16.67
C GLU A 25 -28.26 5.66 15.32
N PHE A 26 -27.19 4.86 15.23
CA PHE A 26 -26.33 4.77 14.06
C PHE A 26 -25.91 3.33 13.75
N LEU A 27 -25.65 3.07 12.47
CA LEU A 27 -25.02 1.87 11.97
C LEU A 27 -23.50 2.03 12.05
N PRO A 28 -22.78 1.11 12.70
CA PRO A 28 -21.32 1.12 12.77
C PRO A 28 -20.70 0.76 11.41
N GLU A 29 -19.68 1.49 10.99
CA GLU A 29 -18.85 1.21 9.82
C GLU A 29 -17.36 1.02 10.21
N GLU A 30 -16.43 1.43 9.34
CA GLU A 30 -14.99 1.28 9.53
C GLU A 30 -14.47 2.08 10.73
N GLY A 31 -13.51 1.50 11.46
CA GLY A 31 -12.88 2.17 12.59
C GLY A 31 -13.72 2.23 13.87
N VAL A 32 -14.85 1.53 13.93
CA VAL A 32 -15.68 1.39 15.14
C VAL A 32 -16.04 -0.07 15.42
N TYR A 33 -16.41 -0.38 16.65
CA TYR A 33 -16.93 -1.70 17.06
C TYR A 33 -18.09 -1.53 18.03
N VAL A 34 -18.90 -2.58 18.21
CA VAL A 34 -20.03 -2.58 19.14
C VAL A 34 -19.65 -3.36 20.39
N ASP A 35 -19.88 -2.74 21.54
CA ASP A 35 -19.71 -3.33 22.86
C ASP A 35 -20.93 -3.00 23.71
N ASN A 36 -21.69 -4.04 24.10
CA ASN A 36 -22.91 -3.91 24.92
C ASN A 36 -23.92 -2.87 24.38
N GLY A 37 -24.14 -2.85 23.05
CA GLY A 37 -25.06 -1.91 22.39
C GLY A 37 -24.52 -0.48 22.22
N ILE A 38 -23.29 -0.22 22.66
CA ILE A 38 -22.60 1.06 22.49
C ILE A 38 -21.58 0.92 21.36
N ILE A 39 -21.63 1.84 20.41
CA ILE A 39 -20.61 1.99 19.36
C ILE A 39 -19.42 2.72 19.96
N ARG A 40 -18.26 2.06 19.91
CA ARG A 40 -16.99 2.58 20.41
C ARG A 40 -16.00 2.75 19.26
N ALA A 41 -15.08 3.70 19.40
CA ALA A 41 -13.97 3.84 18.47
C ALA A 41 -13.05 2.61 18.55
N ALA A 42 -12.74 1.98 17.42
CA ALA A 42 -11.76 0.90 17.34
C ALA A 42 -10.34 1.42 17.14
N ILE A 43 -10.20 2.60 16.53
CA ILE A 43 -8.93 3.20 16.14
C ILE A 43 -8.82 4.65 16.62
N TYR A 44 -7.59 5.15 16.68
CA TYR A 44 -7.32 6.57 16.91
C TYR A 44 -7.58 7.36 15.63
N GLY A 45 -8.50 8.33 15.67
CA GLY A 45 -8.91 9.01 14.45
C GLY A 45 -9.96 10.10 14.63
N LYS A 46 -10.46 10.60 13.51
CA LYS A 46 -11.51 11.63 13.43
C LYS A 46 -12.86 10.98 13.16
N VAL A 47 -13.86 11.31 13.97
CA VAL A 47 -15.21 10.77 13.82
C VAL A 47 -15.89 11.41 12.61
N LYS A 48 -16.51 10.57 11.77
CA LYS A 48 -17.36 10.97 10.64
C LYS A 48 -18.74 10.37 10.83
N ILE A 49 -19.76 11.22 10.70
CA ILE A 49 -21.15 10.83 10.87
C ILE A 49 -21.89 11.19 9.59
N ASP A 50 -22.49 10.19 8.95
CA ASP A 50 -23.46 10.41 7.89
C ASP A 50 -24.86 10.40 8.50
N ILE A 51 -25.42 11.59 8.70
CA ILE A 51 -26.74 11.77 9.31
C ILE A 51 -27.85 11.24 8.39
N ARG A 52 -27.68 11.31 7.06
CA ARG A 52 -28.73 10.89 6.10
C ARG A 52 -28.87 9.37 6.11
N ASN A 53 -27.74 8.66 6.11
CA ASN A 53 -27.71 7.21 6.11
C ASN A 53 -27.60 6.61 7.54
N LYS A 54 -27.59 7.45 8.56
CA LYS A 54 -27.35 7.09 9.97
C LYS A 54 -26.14 6.18 10.13
N ARG A 55 -24.99 6.57 9.58
CA ARG A 55 -23.74 5.79 9.70
C ARG A 55 -22.69 6.54 10.49
N ILE A 56 -21.88 5.79 11.24
CA ILE A 56 -20.78 6.34 12.02
C ILE A 56 -19.50 5.54 11.77
N ARG A 57 -18.41 6.26 11.50
CA ARG A 57 -17.08 5.70 11.28
C ARG A 57 -16.02 6.58 11.92
N VAL A 58 -14.83 6.01 12.13
CA VAL A 58 -13.65 6.76 12.56
C VAL A 58 -12.61 6.65 11.46
N GLU A 59 -12.22 7.79 10.90
CA GLU A 59 -11.15 7.85 9.91
C GLU A 59 -9.81 8.02 10.62
N PRO A 60 -8.80 7.17 10.37
CA PRO A 60 -7.51 7.32 11.03
C PRO A 60 -6.86 8.66 10.66
N LEU A 61 -6.20 9.31 11.63
CA LEU A 61 -5.52 10.59 11.40
C LEU A 61 -4.28 10.46 10.52
N LYS A 62 -3.71 9.26 10.43
CA LYS A 62 -2.70 8.92 9.42
C LYS A 62 -3.35 8.07 8.34
N SER A 63 -2.98 8.34 7.10
CA SER A 63 -3.44 7.60 5.93
C SER A 63 -3.38 6.09 6.19
N ALA A 64 -4.49 5.41 5.92
CA ALA A 64 -4.54 3.95 5.97
C ALA A 64 -3.46 3.36 5.06
N VAL A 65 -3.03 2.14 5.37
CA VAL A 65 -2.01 1.47 4.56
C VAL A 65 -2.51 1.34 3.12
N LYS A 66 -1.90 2.07 2.19
CA LYS A 66 -2.14 1.89 0.75
C LYS A 66 -1.59 0.53 0.37
N VAL A 67 -2.49 -0.44 0.19
CA VAL A 67 -2.15 -1.79 -0.27
C VAL A 67 -1.95 -1.74 -1.79
N PRO A 68 -0.89 -2.37 -2.33
CA PRO A 68 -0.66 -2.42 -3.78
C PRO A 68 -1.82 -3.04 -4.53
N ARG A 69 -2.35 -2.31 -5.53
CA ARG A 69 -3.45 -2.79 -6.38
C ARG A 69 -2.99 -3.15 -7.78
N ARG A 70 -3.73 -4.04 -8.43
CA ARG A 70 -3.48 -4.43 -9.82
C ARG A 70 -3.50 -3.21 -10.75
N GLY A 71 -2.50 -3.12 -11.62
CA GLY A 71 -2.34 -2.07 -12.62
C GLY A 71 -1.57 -0.84 -12.12
N GLU A 72 -1.38 -0.69 -10.82
CA GLU A 72 -0.63 0.43 -10.26
C GLU A 72 0.88 0.23 -10.40
N VAL A 73 1.60 1.35 -10.43
CA VAL A 73 3.06 1.41 -10.61
C VAL A 73 3.72 1.80 -9.31
N TYR A 74 4.81 1.12 -9.00
CA TYR A 74 5.58 1.31 -7.78
C TYR A 74 7.08 1.35 -8.09
N TYR A 75 7.83 1.97 -7.19
CA TYR A 75 9.29 1.89 -7.14
C TYR A 75 9.69 0.97 -6.00
N GLY A 76 10.60 0.05 -6.30
CA GLY A 76 11.10 -0.91 -5.33
C GLY A 76 12.59 -1.18 -5.50
N VAL A 77 13.13 -1.91 -4.54
CA VAL A 77 14.52 -2.37 -4.55
C VAL A 77 14.52 -3.88 -4.69
N VAL A 78 15.37 -4.42 -5.56
CA VAL A 78 15.58 -5.86 -5.68
C VAL A 78 16.24 -6.37 -4.41
N SER A 79 15.47 -7.03 -3.55
CA SER A 79 15.90 -7.53 -2.24
C SER A 79 16.49 -8.93 -2.32
N GLY A 80 16.19 -9.68 -3.38
CA GLY A 80 16.63 -11.06 -3.54
C GLY A 80 16.42 -11.55 -4.96
N ILE A 81 17.29 -12.47 -5.39
CA ILE A 81 17.11 -13.23 -6.62
C ILE A 81 17.12 -14.70 -6.20
N VAL A 82 16.00 -15.37 -6.45
CA VAL A 82 15.78 -16.79 -6.11
C VAL A 82 15.91 -17.55 -7.42
N ARG A 83 16.95 -18.40 -7.52
CA ARG A 83 17.32 -19.03 -8.80
C ARG A 83 17.56 -17.97 -9.89
N GLU A 84 17.59 -18.36 -11.15
CA GLU A 84 17.84 -17.43 -12.28
C GLU A 84 16.55 -16.85 -12.88
N ASP A 85 15.38 -17.23 -12.38
CA ASP A 85 14.07 -16.95 -12.98
C ASP A 85 13.09 -16.20 -12.08
N LEU A 86 13.39 -16.01 -10.78
CA LEU A 86 12.55 -15.28 -9.83
C LEU A 86 13.34 -14.19 -9.09
N ALA A 87 12.81 -12.98 -9.05
CA ALA A 87 13.32 -11.87 -8.24
C ALA A 87 12.29 -11.40 -7.23
N LEU A 88 12.74 -11.11 -6.02
CA LEU A 88 11.98 -10.50 -4.93
C LEU A 88 12.25 -9.00 -4.93
N ILE A 89 11.20 -8.21 -5.05
CA ILE A 89 11.29 -6.75 -5.09
C ILE A 89 10.49 -6.18 -3.94
N LYS A 90 11.18 -5.46 -3.05
CA LYS A 90 10.56 -4.74 -1.95
C LYS A 90 10.08 -3.38 -2.44
N LEU A 91 8.77 -3.15 -2.42
CA LEU A 91 8.17 -1.89 -2.81
C LEU A 91 8.42 -0.83 -1.72
N VAL A 92 8.78 0.39 -2.15
CA VAL A 92 9.15 1.49 -1.25
C VAL A 92 8.31 2.73 -1.51
N PHE A 93 8.09 3.08 -2.78
CA PHE A 93 7.34 4.27 -3.18
C PHE A 93 6.24 3.95 -4.19
N ASP A 94 5.14 4.71 -4.16
CA ASP A 94 4.13 4.69 -5.21
C ASP A 94 4.54 5.55 -6.43
N ALA A 95 3.68 5.61 -7.44
CA ALA A 95 3.92 6.40 -8.65
C ALA A 95 4.09 7.91 -8.39
N GLN A 96 3.58 8.43 -7.26
CA GLN A 96 3.69 9.83 -6.85
C GLN A 96 4.91 10.10 -5.95
N MET A 97 5.80 9.10 -5.79
CA MET A 97 6.95 9.15 -4.89
C MET A 97 6.56 9.26 -3.41
N GLU A 98 5.33 8.89 -3.05
CA GLU A 98 4.94 8.78 -1.65
C GLU A 98 5.43 7.46 -1.08
N ARG A 99 6.00 7.50 0.13
CA ARG A 99 6.50 6.30 0.80
C ARG A 99 5.33 5.41 1.22
N LEU A 100 5.44 4.12 0.89
CA LEU A 100 4.49 3.12 1.36
C LEU A 100 4.58 2.97 2.88
N SER A 101 3.43 3.00 3.53
CA SER A 101 3.34 2.83 4.99
C SER A 101 3.50 1.37 5.43
N GLY A 102 3.28 0.41 4.51
CA GLY A 102 3.47 -1.02 4.74
C GLY A 102 4.73 -1.55 4.04
N THR A 103 5.18 -2.74 4.44
CA THR A 103 6.24 -3.48 3.74
C THR A 103 5.62 -4.48 2.80
N PHE A 104 5.75 -4.23 1.50
CA PHE A 104 5.23 -5.13 0.46
C PHE A 104 6.39 -5.69 -0.36
N THR A 105 6.44 -7.01 -0.51
CA THR A 105 7.41 -7.68 -1.36
C THR A 105 6.66 -8.38 -2.48
N GLY A 106 6.93 -7.97 -3.71
CA GLY A 106 6.38 -8.60 -4.90
C GLY A 106 7.39 -9.52 -5.57
N VAL A 107 6.87 -10.39 -6.44
CA VAL A 107 7.64 -11.37 -7.19
C VAL A 107 7.66 -10.99 -8.66
N LEU A 108 8.85 -10.85 -9.22
CA LEU A 108 9.08 -10.69 -10.66
C LEU A 108 9.61 -12.02 -11.21
N HIS A 109 8.85 -12.63 -12.12
CA HIS A 109 9.29 -13.83 -12.84
C HIS A 109 9.93 -13.45 -14.17
N LEU A 110 10.86 -14.29 -14.67
CA LEU A 110 11.56 -14.11 -15.95
C LEU A 110 10.60 -13.81 -17.12
N SER A 111 9.47 -14.50 -17.17
CA SER A 111 8.45 -14.30 -18.20
C SER A 111 7.77 -12.93 -18.15
N GLN A 112 7.98 -12.14 -17.09
CA GLN A 112 7.45 -10.78 -16.89
C GLN A 112 8.55 -9.72 -16.89
N ALA A 113 9.80 -10.10 -17.19
CA ALA A 113 10.94 -9.19 -17.18
C ALA A 113 11.29 -8.58 -18.55
N SER A 114 10.98 -9.27 -19.65
CA SER A 114 11.20 -8.76 -21.00
C SER A 114 10.25 -9.40 -22.01
N ASP A 115 9.96 -8.71 -23.10
CA ASP A 115 9.29 -9.29 -24.27
C ASP A 115 10.24 -10.12 -25.13
N ARG A 116 11.55 -9.90 -24.99
CA ARG A 116 12.57 -10.71 -25.63
C ARG A 116 12.85 -11.95 -24.78
N ARG A 117 13.24 -13.03 -25.45
CA ARG A 117 13.71 -14.24 -24.75
C ARG A 117 14.99 -13.91 -24.00
N ILE A 118 14.90 -13.99 -22.69
CA ILE A 118 16.01 -13.89 -21.75
C ILE A 118 16.16 -15.24 -21.06
N GLU A 119 17.39 -15.65 -20.82
CA GLU A 119 17.69 -16.95 -20.19
C GLU A 119 17.79 -16.81 -18.66
N SER A 120 18.10 -15.59 -18.18
CA SER A 120 18.32 -15.31 -16.77
C SER A 120 17.92 -13.88 -16.42
N LEU A 121 17.33 -13.69 -15.24
CA LEU A 121 16.99 -12.38 -14.68
C LEU A 121 18.22 -11.51 -14.45
N TYR A 122 19.40 -12.11 -14.27
CA TYR A 122 20.67 -11.40 -14.12
C TYR A 122 21.05 -10.53 -15.33
N GLN A 123 20.39 -10.74 -16.47
CA GLN A 123 20.56 -9.91 -17.67
C GLN A 123 19.75 -8.60 -17.59
N VAL A 124 18.77 -8.51 -16.69
CA VAL A 124 17.82 -7.39 -16.61
C VAL A 124 17.86 -6.70 -15.26
N VAL A 125 18.04 -7.44 -14.17
CA VAL A 125 18.03 -6.91 -12.80
C VAL A 125 19.13 -7.55 -11.95
N ARG A 126 19.71 -6.77 -11.02
CA ARG A 126 20.65 -7.23 -10.01
C ARG A 126 20.16 -6.89 -8.61
N LEU A 127 20.71 -7.59 -7.62
CA LEU A 127 20.51 -7.30 -6.20
C LEU A 127 20.88 -5.84 -5.91
N GLY A 128 20.00 -5.12 -5.23
CA GLY A 128 20.21 -3.71 -4.86
C GLY A 128 19.76 -2.68 -5.92
N ASP A 129 19.42 -3.11 -7.13
CA ASP A 129 18.90 -2.19 -8.16
C ASP A 129 17.56 -1.58 -7.73
N PHE A 130 17.36 -0.30 -8.06
CA PHE A 130 16.06 0.36 -7.94
C PHE A 130 15.27 0.18 -9.24
N VAL A 131 14.08 -0.37 -9.12
CA VAL A 131 13.26 -0.81 -10.25
C VAL A 131 11.88 -0.19 -10.16
N ARG A 132 11.41 0.33 -11.29
CA ARG A 132 10.02 0.75 -11.49
C ARG A 132 9.23 -0.43 -12.04
N VAL A 133 8.20 -0.86 -11.33
CA VAL A 133 7.43 -2.08 -11.60
C VAL A 133 5.94 -1.77 -11.65
N GLN A 134 5.17 -2.63 -12.34
CA GLN A 134 3.71 -2.60 -12.31
C GLN A 134 3.17 -3.88 -11.68
N VAL A 135 2.09 -3.76 -10.89
CA VAL A 135 1.41 -4.90 -10.27
C VAL A 135 0.48 -5.59 -11.28
N ILE A 136 0.64 -6.89 -11.45
CA ILE A 136 -0.23 -7.74 -12.30
C ILE A 136 -1.30 -8.44 -11.46
N SER A 137 -0.95 -8.84 -10.24
CA SER A 137 -1.80 -9.58 -9.31
C SER A 137 -1.51 -9.12 -7.88
N GLU A 138 -2.52 -9.07 -7.03
CA GLU A 138 -2.42 -8.61 -5.65
C GLU A 138 -2.08 -9.75 -4.67
N TYR A 139 -2.61 -10.96 -4.93
CA TYR A 139 -2.40 -12.15 -4.09
C TYR A 139 -2.25 -13.41 -4.96
N PRO A 140 -1.02 -13.93 -5.17
CA PRO A 140 0.26 -13.36 -4.75
C PRO A 140 0.58 -12.06 -5.49
N LEU A 141 1.43 -11.22 -4.89
CA LEU A 141 1.84 -9.93 -5.44
C LEU A 141 2.82 -10.13 -6.61
N LEU A 142 2.31 -10.23 -7.84
CA LEU A 142 3.10 -10.45 -9.05
C LEU A 142 3.40 -9.13 -9.74
N LEU A 143 4.64 -8.96 -10.19
CA LEU A 143 5.16 -7.74 -10.79
C LEU A 143 5.58 -7.96 -12.26
N THR A 144 5.53 -6.90 -13.05
CA THR A 144 6.08 -6.85 -14.42
C THR A 144 6.94 -5.62 -14.63
N ILE A 145 7.92 -5.74 -15.54
CA ILE A 145 8.73 -4.64 -16.07
C ILE A 145 8.77 -4.61 -17.60
N LYS A 146 7.86 -5.34 -18.27
CA LYS A 146 7.85 -5.44 -19.73
C LYS A 146 7.58 -4.13 -20.46
N GLN A 147 6.81 -3.24 -19.84
CA GLN A 147 6.40 -2.01 -20.50
C GLN A 147 7.57 -1.05 -20.67
N PRO A 148 7.66 -0.27 -21.77
CA PRO A 148 8.80 0.60 -22.06
C PRO A 148 9.17 1.61 -20.98
N GLN A 149 8.19 2.05 -20.18
CA GLN A 149 8.37 2.99 -19.08
C GLN A 149 8.79 2.35 -17.75
N LEU A 150 8.86 1.02 -17.68
CA LEU A 150 9.22 0.25 -16.49
C LEU A 150 10.67 -0.28 -16.62
N GLY A 151 11.18 -0.87 -15.54
CA GLY A 151 12.52 -1.43 -15.48
C GLY A 151 13.43 -0.72 -14.50
N VAL A 152 14.73 -0.94 -14.64
CA VAL A 152 15.74 -0.42 -13.71
C VAL A 152 15.90 1.09 -13.91
N VAL A 153 15.76 1.84 -12.82
CA VAL A 153 15.90 3.31 -12.79
C VAL A 153 17.27 3.72 -12.27
N MET A 154 17.83 2.95 -11.34
CA MET A 154 19.18 3.15 -10.80
C MET A 154 19.80 1.77 -10.57
N ALA A 155 21.00 1.60 -11.11
CA ALA A 155 21.77 0.37 -11.02
C ALA A 155 23.15 0.65 -10.44
N PHE A 156 23.72 -0.35 -9.78
CA PHE A 156 25.06 -0.27 -9.20
C PHE A 156 26.01 -1.25 -9.87
N CYS A 157 27.26 -0.84 -10.04
CA CYS A 157 28.30 -1.71 -10.56
C CYS A 157 28.56 -2.87 -9.59
N SER A 158 28.47 -4.10 -10.08
CA SER A 158 28.70 -5.30 -9.23
C SER A 158 30.13 -5.45 -8.73
N ASN A 159 31.09 -4.71 -9.30
CA ASN A 159 32.51 -4.78 -8.91
C ASN A 159 32.92 -3.67 -7.94
N CYS A 160 32.55 -2.41 -8.20
CA CYS A 160 32.95 -1.25 -7.38
C CYS A 160 31.81 -0.60 -6.59
N GLY A 161 30.54 -0.93 -6.86
CA GLY A 161 29.39 -0.33 -6.20
C GLY A 161 28.99 1.07 -6.71
N ASP A 162 29.72 1.63 -7.69
CA ASP A 162 29.37 2.94 -8.27
C ASP A 162 28.06 2.92 -9.06
N ILE A 163 27.41 4.07 -9.14
CA ILE A 163 26.18 4.26 -9.93
C ILE A 163 26.50 4.15 -11.42
N LEU A 164 25.69 3.36 -12.13
CA LEU A 164 25.78 3.23 -13.58
C LEU A 164 24.97 4.31 -14.29
N TYR A 165 25.55 4.92 -15.33
CA TYR A 165 24.88 5.90 -16.17
C TYR A 165 24.56 5.29 -17.54
N ARG A 166 23.32 5.49 -17.99
CA ARG A 166 22.89 5.13 -19.34
C ARG A 166 23.55 6.09 -20.34
N LYS A 167 24.25 5.56 -21.32
CA LYS A 167 24.76 6.32 -22.48
C LYS A 167 23.65 6.57 -23.50
#